data_AF-A0A2G6Q2H6-F1
#
_entry.id   AF-A0A2G6Q2H6-F1
#
_cell.length_a   1.000
_cell.length_b   1.000
_cell.length_c   1.000
_cell.angle_alpha   90.00
_cell.angle_beta   90.00
_cell.angle_gamma   90.00
#
_symmetry.space_group_name_H-M   'P 1'
#
loop_
_entity.id
_entity.type
_entity.pdbx_description
1 polymer ?
#
loop_
_entity_poly.entity_id
_entity_poly.type
_entity_poly.pdbx_seq_one_letter_code
_entity_poly.pdbx_strand_id
1 'polypeptide(L)'
;MENELFDDWAQANWEILVESKLCNTPRELLEAYGDGADCNVSSSRVWCPQGKPTHRVSCIAKVGNFVTDILTNSKIDTEKFSFVEFVGWTGNKFGRFHPFDYVLLESNSDQHLVRADEVVFTLKKLV
;
A
#
# COMPACT_ATOMS: atom_id res chain seq x y z
N MET A 1 -3.59 8.08 -19.01
CA MET A 1 -3.38 7.03 -20.03
C MET A 1 -2.23 6.07 -19.71
N GLU A 2 -0.93 6.42 -19.76
CA GLU A 2 0.14 5.45 -19.41
C GLU A 2 0.10 5.02 -17.93
N ASN A 3 -0.20 5.95 -17.02
CA ASN A 3 -0.33 5.63 -15.58
C ASN A 3 -1.56 4.74 -15.31
N GLU A 4 -2.72 5.04 -15.92
CA GLU A 4 -3.96 4.27 -15.75
C GLU A 4 -3.80 2.78 -16.12
N LEU A 5 -3.09 2.47 -17.21
CA LEU A 5 -2.84 1.07 -17.60
C LEU A 5 -1.96 0.35 -16.57
N PHE A 6 -0.96 1.06 -16.03
CA PHE A 6 -0.13 0.49 -14.96
C PHE A 6 -0.95 0.28 -13.69
N ASP A 7 -1.83 1.21 -13.34
CA ASP A 7 -2.69 1.16 -12.16
C ASP A 7 -3.65 -0.03 -12.22
N ASP A 8 -4.35 -0.18 -13.35
CA ASP A 8 -5.19 -1.35 -13.61
C ASP A 8 -4.41 -2.66 -13.51
N TRP A 9 -3.20 -2.70 -14.09
CA TRP A 9 -2.33 -3.87 -14.04
C TRP A 9 -1.85 -4.16 -12.62
N ALA A 10 -1.39 -3.16 -11.88
CA ALA A 10 -0.87 -3.30 -10.52
C ALA A 10 -1.98 -3.74 -9.57
N GLN A 11 -3.16 -3.13 -9.65
CA GLN A 11 -4.32 -3.51 -8.86
C GLN A 11 -4.79 -4.93 -9.17
N ALA A 12 -4.88 -5.32 -10.45
CA ALA A 12 -5.23 -6.69 -10.81
C ALA A 12 -4.24 -7.70 -10.21
N ASN A 13 -2.94 -7.41 -10.27
CA ASN A 13 -1.91 -8.27 -9.69
C ASN A 13 -1.96 -8.28 -8.16
N TRP A 14 -2.26 -7.16 -7.52
CA TRP A 14 -2.47 -7.07 -6.08
C TRP A 14 -3.59 -7.99 -5.62
N GLU A 15 -4.73 -7.96 -6.30
CA GLU A 15 -5.88 -8.81 -6.02
C GLU A 15 -5.55 -10.30 -6.24
N ILE A 16 -4.85 -10.62 -7.33
CA ILE A 16 -4.52 -12.01 -7.69
C ILE A 16 -3.42 -12.61 -6.80
N LEU A 17 -2.36 -11.86 -6.50
CA LEU A 17 -1.15 -12.40 -5.86
C LEU A 17 -1.13 -12.20 -4.35
N VAL A 18 -1.66 -11.07 -3.88
CA VAL A 18 -1.56 -10.68 -2.46
C VAL A 18 -2.87 -10.92 -1.75
N GLU A 19 -3.97 -10.33 -2.24
CA GLU A 19 -5.29 -10.53 -1.62
C GLU A 19 -5.71 -11.99 -1.60
N SER A 20 -5.58 -12.73 -2.72
CA SER A 20 -5.97 -14.15 -2.76
C SER A 20 -5.22 -15.04 -1.76
N LYS A 21 -4.06 -14.59 -1.26
CA LYS A 21 -3.26 -15.30 -0.26
C LYS A 21 -3.54 -14.86 1.16
N LEU A 22 -3.89 -13.59 1.37
CA LEU A 22 -4.12 -13.03 2.69
C LEU A 22 -5.59 -13.11 3.12
N CYS A 23 -6.52 -13.01 2.18
CA CYS A 23 -7.96 -13.06 2.41
C CYS A 23 -8.49 -14.45 2.09
N ASN A 24 -8.83 -15.22 3.13
CA ASN A 24 -9.12 -16.66 3.01
C ASN A 24 -10.60 -16.94 2.71
N THR A 25 -11.45 -15.92 2.76
CA THR A 25 -12.88 -16.07 2.45
C THR A 25 -13.30 -15.07 1.37
N PRO A 26 -14.35 -15.37 0.57
CA PRO A 26 -14.87 -14.45 -0.43
C PRO A 26 -15.43 -13.13 0.13
N ARG A 27 -15.49 -12.99 1.45
CA ARG A 27 -15.97 -11.78 2.15
C ARG A 27 -14.82 -10.92 2.66
N GLU A 28 -13.59 -11.41 2.59
CA GLU A 28 -12.40 -10.69 2.98
C GLU A 28 -11.77 -10.08 1.72
N LEU A 29 -11.49 -8.79 1.81
CA LEU A 29 -11.01 -7.95 0.71
C LEU A 29 -10.04 -6.93 1.30
N LEU A 30 -8.91 -6.71 0.63
CA LEU A 30 -7.95 -5.67 0.94
C LEU A 30 -8.39 -4.32 0.36
N GLU A 31 -7.86 -3.26 0.95
CA GLU A 31 -7.76 -1.94 0.32
C GLU A 31 -6.99 -2.04 -1.01
N ALA A 32 -7.30 -1.10 -1.91
CA ALA A 32 -6.61 -0.99 -3.19
C ALA A 32 -5.12 -0.70 -3.01
N TYR A 33 -4.33 -1.15 -3.97
CA TYR A 33 -2.90 -0.87 -4.02
C TYR A 33 -2.65 0.44 -4.77
N GLY A 34 -1.93 1.37 -4.14
CA GLY A 34 -1.73 2.71 -4.70
C GLY A 34 -3.07 3.41 -4.93
N ASP A 35 -3.28 3.90 -6.15
CA ASP A 35 -4.51 4.58 -6.56
C ASP A 35 -5.65 3.59 -6.92
N GLY A 36 -5.32 2.30 -7.03
CA GLY A 36 -6.22 1.25 -7.54
C GLY A 36 -6.54 1.40 -9.02
N ALA A 37 -7.48 0.59 -9.52
CA ALA A 37 -7.84 0.54 -10.95
C ALA A 37 -8.86 1.63 -11.34
N ASP A 38 -8.83 2.11 -12.58
CA ASP A 38 -9.86 2.99 -13.16
C ASP A 38 -10.65 2.31 -14.30
N CYS A 39 -10.45 1.00 -14.48
CA CYS A 39 -11.23 0.23 -15.45
C CYS A 39 -12.71 0.04 -15.08
N ASN A 40 -13.12 0.42 -13.84
CA ASN A 40 -14.50 0.35 -13.37
C ASN A 40 -14.97 1.72 -12.85
N VAL A 41 -16.02 2.27 -13.47
CA VAL A 41 -16.54 3.65 -13.22
C VAL A 41 -16.80 3.98 -11.74
N SER A 42 -17.12 2.98 -10.91
CA SER A 42 -17.49 3.16 -9.50
C SER A 42 -16.58 2.42 -8.53
N SER A 43 -15.42 1.94 -8.97
CA SER A 43 -14.57 1.10 -8.13
C SER A 43 -13.11 1.13 -8.51
N SER A 44 -12.26 1.26 -7.50
CA SER A 44 -10.81 1.07 -7.59
C SER A 44 -10.39 -0.40 -7.70
N ARG A 45 -11.35 -1.34 -7.80
CA ARG A 45 -11.10 -2.79 -7.91
C ARG A 45 -11.28 -3.29 -9.32
N VAL A 46 -10.53 -4.33 -9.67
CA VAL A 46 -10.73 -5.07 -10.92
C VAL A 46 -11.72 -6.22 -10.70
N TRP A 47 -11.47 -7.04 -9.68
CA TRP A 47 -12.31 -8.13 -9.25
C TRP A 47 -13.30 -7.70 -8.16
N CYS A 48 -14.55 -8.16 -8.31
CA CYS A 48 -15.66 -7.79 -7.44
C CYS A 48 -15.76 -6.25 -7.26
N PRO A 49 -16.10 -5.47 -8.30
CA PRO A 49 -16.09 -4.00 -8.22
C PRO A 49 -16.99 -3.42 -7.12
N GLN A 50 -18.01 -4.15 -6.68
CA GLN A 50 -18.92 -3.74 -5.59
C GLN A 50 -18.41 -4.13 -4.19
N GLY A 51 -17.29 -4.85 -4.11
CA GLY A 51 -16.68 -5.29 -2.87
C GLY A 51 -16.11 -4.11 -2.09
N LYS A 52 -16.34 -4.09 -0.78
CA LYS A 52 -15.75 -3.10 0.13
C LYS A 52 -14.55 -3.72 0.85
N PRO A 53 -13.46 -2.97 1.04
CA PRO A 53 -12.33 -3.46 1.81
C PRO A 53 -12.77 -3.76 3.23
N THR A 54 -12.27 -4.88 3.76
CA THR A 54 -12.52 -5.35 5.13
C THR A 54 -11.22 -5.46 5.91
N HIS A 55 -10.10 -5.45 5.20
CA HIS A 55 -8.77 -5.56 5.74
C HIS A 55 -7.85 -4.57 5.03
N ARG A 56 -6.74 -4.26 5.69
CA ARG A 56 -5.64 -3.48 5.13
C ARG A 56 -4.32 -4.11 5.47
N VAL A 57 -3.32 -3.83 4.65
CA VAL A 57 -1.93 -4.07 5.01
C VAL A 57 -1.47 -2.95 5.95
N SER A 58 -0.81 -3.31 7.04
CA SER A 58 -0.24 -2.36 8.00
C SER A 58 1.23 -2.69 8.21
N CYS A 59 2.04 -1.64 8.33
CA CYS A 59 3.46 -1.76 8.60
C CYS A 59 3.73 -1.56 10.09
N ILE A 60 4.52 -2.46 10.66
CA ILE A 60 5.08 -2.32 12.02
C ILE A 60 6.60 -2.19 11.92
N ALA A 61 7.21 -1.40 12.80
CA ALA A 61 8.67 -1.30 12.86
C ALA A 61 9.28 -2.69 13.13
N LYS A 62 10.29 -3.08 12.35
CA LYS A 62 10.97 -4.37 12.50
C LYS A 62 11.82 -4.44 13.76
N VAL A 63 12.41 -3.31 14.16
CA VAL A 63 13.25 -3.18 15.36
C VAL A 63 12.81 -1.97 16.17
N GLY A 64 12.47 -2.20 17.44
CA GLY A 64 11.94 -1.15 18.31
C GLY A 64 10.53 -0.70 17.90
N ASN A 65 10.19 0.56 18.20
CA ASN A 65 8.84 1.09 18.00
C ASN A 65 8.74 2.15 16.88
N PHE A 66 9.85 2.56 16.29
CA PHE A 66 9.89 3.67 15.35
C PHE A 66 10.82 3.38 14.18
N VAL A 67 10.47 3.90 13.01
CA VAL A 67 11.35 3.95 11.82
C VAL A 67 11.61 5.41 11.44
N THR A 68 12.64 5.63 10.63
CA THR A 68 12.96 6.97 10.12
C THR A 68 12.13 7.24 8.87
N ASP A 69 11.32 8.29 8.90
CA ASP A 69 10.69 8.84 7.70
C ASP A 69 11.74 9.57 6.86
N ILE A 70 11.92 9.12 5.64
CA ILE A 70 12.94 9.61 4.71
C ILE A 70 12.63 11.01 4.20
N LEU A 71 11.34 11.39 4.16
CA LEU A 71 10.93 12.72 3.67
C LEU A 71 11.24 13.82 4.69
N THR A 72 11.00 13.53 5.97
CA THR A 72 11.11 14.52 7.06
C THR A 72 12.33 14.31 7.97
N ASN A 73 13.03 13.18 7.81
CA ASN A 73 14.11 12.71 8.69
C ASN A 73 13.69 12.57 10.17
N SER A 74 12.39 12.40 10.42
CA SER A 74 11.82 12.26 11.77
C SER A 74 11.52 10.80 12.08
N LYS A 75 11.49 10.45 13.37
CA LYS A 75 11.05 9.11 13.81
C LYS A 75 9.54 9.03 13.84
N ILE A 76 8.97 8.03 13.18
CA ILE A 76 7.53 7.82 13.11
C ILE A 76 7.13 6.43 13.62
N ASP A 77 5.95 6.37 14.23
CA ASP A 77 5.31 5.13 14.66
C ASP A 77 4.44 4.62 13.50
N THR A 78 4.94 3.63 12.76
CA THR A 78 4.32 3.16 11.50
C THR A 78 2.90 2.65 11.68
N GLU A 79 2.52 2.25 12.89
CA GLU A 79 1.20 1.70 13.17
C GLU A 79 0.07 2.72 13.03
N LYS A 80 0.42 4.02 13.05
CA LYS A 80 -0.52 5.13 12.89
C LYS A 80 -0.87 5.42 11.43
N PHE A 81 -0.20 4.77 10.48
CA PHE A 81 -0.33 5.05 9.06
C PHE A 81 -0.86 3.83 8.30
N SER A 82 -1.51 4.09 7.17
CA SER A 82 -1.93 3.05 6.22
C SER A 82 -0.81 2.80 5.21
N PHE A 83 -0.62 1.54 4.82
CA PHE A 83 0.20 1.18 3.66
C PHE A 83 -0.52 1.64 2.38
N VAL A 84 0.22 2.27 1.46
CA VAL A 84 -0.31 2.70 0.16
C VAL A 84 0.27 1.83 -0.96
N GLU A 85 1.58 1.91 -1.17
CA GLU A 85 2.27 1.15 -2.22
C GLU A 85 3.78 1.05 -1.96
N PHE A 86 4.46 0.18 -2.71
CA PHE A 86 5.91 0.16 -2.81
C PHE A 86 6.38 1.16 -3.87
N VAL A 87 7.46 1.89 -3.57
CA VAL A 87 8.04 2.91 -4.43
C VAL A 87 9.56 2.89 -4.41
N GLY A 88 10.18 3.44 -5.44
CA GLY A 88 11.60 3.78 -5.44
C GLY A 88 11.83 5.20 -4.91
N TRP A 89 13.07 5.50 -4.52
CA TRP A 89 13.50 6.82 -4.06
C TRP A 89 14.80 7.24 -4.74
N THR A 90 14.86 8.46 -5.26
CA THR A 90 16.09 8.99 -5.90
C THR A 90 16.89 9.93 -5.00
N GLY A 91 16.51 10.12 -3.74
CA GLY A 91 17.06 11.17 -2.88
C GLY A 91 16.26 12.48 -2.85
N ASN A 92 15.48 12.76 -3.91
CA ASN A 92 14.66 13.98 -4.02
C ASN A 92 13.20 13.72 -4.39
N LYS A 93 12.90 12.57 -5.01
CA LYS A 93 11.55 12.19 -5.41
C LYS A 93 11.36 10.69 -5.21
N PHE A 94 10.15 10.31 -4.79
CA PHE A 94 9.71 8.93 -4.83
C PHE A 94 8.79 8.71 -6.03
N GLY A 95 8.61 7.45 -6.41
CA GLY A 95 7.68 7.08 -7.47
C GLY A 95 7.82 5.63 -7.88
N ARG A 96 7.07 5.24 -8.91
CA ARG A 96 6.97 3.86 -9.39
C ARG A 96 8.13 3.53 -10.32
N PHE A 97 9.29 3.24 -9.74
CA PHE A 97 10.47 2.79 -10.46
C PHE A 97 11.34 1.87 -9.59
N HIS A 98 12.12 1.03 -10.25
CA HIS A 98 13.08 0.13 -9.61
C HIS A 98 14.03 0.91 -8.66
N PRO A 99 14.34 0.40 -7.45
CA PRO A 99 14.14 -0.99 -7.00
C PRO A 99 12.91 -1.28 -6.15
N PHE A 100 11.99 -0.34 -5.94
CA PHE A 100 10.82 -0.52 -5.07
C PHE A 100 11.18 -0.94 -3.63
N ASP A 101 12.26 -0.39 -3.10
CA ASP A 101 12.83 -0.69 -1.78
C ASP A 101 12.27 0.20 -0.64
N TYR A 102 11.32 1.08 -0.96
CA TYR A 102 10.61 1.92 0.00
C TYR A 102 9.11 1.63 0.00
N VAL A 103 8.48 1.96 1.13
CA VAL A 103 7.04 1.87 1.34
C VAL A 103 6.50 3.28 1.54
N LEU A 104 5.48 3.62 0.75
CA LEU A 104 4.68 4.82 0.95
C LEU A 104 3.60 4.54 2.00
N LEU A 105 3.55 5.37 3.02
CA LEU A 105 2.56 5.36 4.08
C LEU A 105 1.76 6.66 4.07
N GLU A 106 0.50 6.61 4.50
CA GLU A 106 -0.35 7.80 4.57
C GLU A 106 -1.17 7.88 5.88
N SER A 107 -1.38 9.10 6.38
CA SER A 107 -2.38 9.43 7.40
C SER A 107 -2.89 10.85 7.19
N ASN A 108 -4.22 11.05 7.10
CA ASN A 108 -4.84 12.38 6.98
C ASN A 108 -4.18 13.27 5.89
N SER A 109 -3.87 12.68 4.72
CA SER A 109 -3.15 13.31 3.60
C SER A 109 -1.65 13.59 3.80
N ASP A 110 -1.09 13.30 4.98
CA ASP A 110 0.35 13.31 5.18
C ASP A 110 0.97 12.03 4.64
N GLN A 111 1.95 12.17 3.77
CA GLN A 111 2.71 11.07 3.19
C GLN A 111 4.03 10.88 3.93
N HIS A 112 4.37 9.63 4.19
CA HIS A 112 5.62 9.23 4.81
C HIS A 112 6.29 8.15 3.98
N LEU A 113 7.61 8.17 3.94
CA LEU A 113 8.38 7.21 3.17
C LEU A 113 9.34 6.48 4.09
N VAL A 114 9.27 5.16 4.12
CA VAL A 114 10.11 4.33 4.99
C VAL A 114 10.77 3.23 4.17
N ARG A 115 11.92 2.71 4.61
CA ARG A 115 12.55 1.57 3.93
C ARG A 115 11.73 0.30 4.16
N ALA A 116 11.54 -0.48 3.09
CA ALA A 116 10.79 -1.73 3.17
C ALA A 116 11.47 -2.78 4.08
N ASP A 117 12.80 -2.74 4.20
CA ASP A 117 13.58 -3.67 5.03
C ASP A 117 13.57 -3.36 6.54
N GLU A 118 13.06 -2.18 6.91
CA GLU A 118 12.90 -1.70 8.29
C GLU A 118 11.50 -1.97 8.87
N VAL A 119 10.58 -2.51 8.07
CA VAL A 119 9.21 -2.82 8.50
C VAL A 119 8.86 -4.30 8.34
N VAL A 120 7.86 -4.73 9.09
CA VAL A 120 7.17 -6.00 8.90
C VAL A 120 5.73 -5.71 8.50
N PHE A 121 5.21 -6.47 7.54
CA PHE A 121 3.85 -6.31 7.04
C PHE A 121 2.90 -7.22 7.83
N THR A 122 1.76 -6.67 8.22
CA THR A 122 0.71 -7.37 8.95
C THR A 122 -0.65 -7.11 8.31
N LEU A 123 -1.58 -8.04 8.48
CA LEU A 123 -2.96 -7.87 8.05
C LEU A 123 -3.79 -7.32 9.22
N LYS A 124 -4.43 -6.17 9.04
CA LYS A 124 -5.34 -5.57 10.04
C LYS A 124 -6.76 -5.51 9.50
N LYS A 125 -7.74 -5.85 10.32
CA LYS A 125 -9.17 -5.75 10.00
C LYS A 125 -9.63 -4.29 10.12
N LEU A 126 -10.42 -3.83 9.15
CA LEU A 126 -11.12 -2.54 9.19
C LEU A 126 -12.39 -2.71 10.04
N VAL A 127 -12.62 -1.79 10.97
CA VAL A 127 -13.79 -1.80 11.89
C VAL A 127 -14.99 -1.16 11.21
#